data_AF-A0A957AJ35-F1
#
_entry.id   AF-A0A957AJ35-F1
#
_cell.length_a   1.000
_cell.length_b   1.000
_cell.length_c   1.000
_cell.angle_alpha   90.00
_cell.angle_beta   90.00
_cell.angle_gamma   90.00
#
_symmetry.space_group_name_H-M   'P 1'
#
loop_
_entity.id
_entity.type
_entity.pdbx_description
1 polymer ?
#
loop_
_entity_poly.entity_id
_entity_poly.type
_entity_poly.pdbx_seq_one_letter_code
_entity_poly.pdbx_strand_id
1 'polypeptide(L)'
;MKATRRQVLRTSAIGISFGLTPRLMSATHVDANLRQDAGPSDLADVLMFRGDLRRTGQMPGPAVTSSSVRVLWEFATGDEVWSSPVLSNGTLFIGSDDGRIYALDARTGAERWSFQTGDSIFSTPAVEGGTVVVGSDDGNVYALDERQGTLLWQFDTGAGVWSSAAIETGTIFIGSENGTLSALNLTSGDLLWLAETEDRVRSSATVAGGAVFAGSNDGHLYAVAAETGDIAVRIPTGGSVRSSAAIES
;
A
#
# COMPACT_ATOMS: atom_id res chain seq x y z
N MET A 1 50.08 41.00 -15.39
CA MET A 1 49.92 42.36 -14.81
C MET A 1 49.00 42.26 -13.60
N LYS A 2 49.52 42.69 -12.43
CA LYS A 2 48.91 43.22 -11.19
C LYS A 2 47.49 42.76 -10.75
N ALA A 3 47.14 42.58 -9.48
CA ALA A 3 47.81 42.42 -8.18
C ALA A 3 46.69 42.19 -7.14
N THR A 4 47.02 41.44 -6.09
CA THR A 4 46.32 41.19 -4.81
C THR A 4 45.66 42.40 -4.13
N ARG A 5 44.53 42.21 -3.41
CA ARG A 5 44.47 42.58 -1.97
C ARG A 5 43.28 42.00 -1.20
N ARG A 6 43.61 41.34 -0.08
CA ARG A 6 42.75 41.01 1.07
C ARG A 6 42.30 42.29 1.78
N GLN A 7 41.10 42.28 2.37
CA GLN A 7 40.81 43.07 3.56
C GLN A 7 40.45 42.14 4.73
N VAL A 8 41.23 42.29 5.79
CA VAL A 8 41.02 41.76 7.12
C VAL A 8 40.38 42.89 7.92
N LEU A 9 39.25 42.63 8.59
CA LEU A 9 38.80 43.44 9.71
C LEU A 9 38.81 42.55 10.95
N ARG A 10 39.76 42.84 11.84
CA ARG A 10 39.72 42.44 13.24
C ARG A 10 38.98 43.53 14.00
N THR A 11 38.00 43.16 14.81
CA THR A 11 37.61 43.98 15.97
C THR A 11 37.34 43.07 17.16
N SER A 12 37.78 43.57 18.30
CA SER A 12 38.08 42.92 19.57
C SER A 12 36.90 42.28 20.30
N ALA A 13 37.23 41.24 21.08
CA ALA A 13 36.36 40.63 22.08
C ALA A 13 36.08 41.59 23.25
N ILE A 14 34.83 41.56 23.74
CA ILE A 14 34.51 41.77 25.15
C ILE A 14 33.60 40.61 25.55
N GLY A 15 34.09 39.77 26.45
CA GLY A 15 33.34 38.66 27.01
C GLY A 15 32.35 39.16 28.06
N ILE A 16 31.19 38.54 28.10
CA ILE A 16 30.34 38.48 29.28
C ILE A 16 30.03 37.00 29.48
N SER A 17 30.61 36.44 30.55
CA SER A 17 30.32 35.11 31.04
C SER A 17 28.93 35.12 31.71
N PHE A 18 28.04 34.23 31.29
CA PHE A 18 26.93 33.77 32.11
C PHE A 18 26.97 32.25 32.15
N GLY A 19 27.29 31.72 33.32
CA GLY A 19 27.24 30.29 33.60
C GLY A 19 25.79 29.80 33.60
N LEU A 20 25.51 28.82 32.75
CA LEU A 20 24.35 27.94 32.89
C LEU A 20 24.87 26.51 32.78
N THR A 21 24.85 25.83 33.91
CA THR A 21 25.05 24.38 34.05
C THR A 21 24.13 23.60 33.11
N PRO A 22 24.61 22.54 32.44
CA PRO A 22 23.72 21.64 31.71
C PRO A 22 22.88 20.86 32.72
N ARG A 23 21.58 21.10 32.73
CA ARG A 23 20.62 20.30 33.51
C ARG A 23 20.44 18.99 32.74
N LEU A 24 21.02 17.89 33.24
CA LEU A 24 20.59 16.55 32.84
C LEU A 24 19.10 16.43 33.20
N MET A 25 18.23 16.38 32.20
CA MET A 25 16.87 15.88 32.40
C MET A 25 16.97 14.36 32.53
N SER A 26 16.86 13.91 33.78
CA SER A 26 16.58 12.53 34.15
C SER A 26 15.26 12.11 33.49
N ALA A 27 15.26 10.97 32.81
CA ALA A 27 14.06 10.32 32.31
C ALA A 27 13.17 9.94 33.50
N THR A 28 12.15 10.76 33.77
CA THR A 28 11.13 10.45 34.76
C THR A 28 10.24 9.33 34.24
N HIS A 29 10.11 8.30 35.08
CA HIS A 29 9.19 7.17 35.02
C HIS A 29 8.00 7.34 34.07
N VAL A 30 7.89 6.46 33.07
CA VAL A 30 6.63 6.20 32.40
C VAL A 30 5.84 5.26 33.32
N ASP A 31 4.71 5.75 33.82
CA ASP A 31 3.79 5.00 34.68
C ASP A 31 3.34 3.70 33.99
N ALA A 32 3.75 2.57 34.54
CA ALA A 32 3.44 1.22 34.07
C ALA A 32 2.01 0.74 34.43
N ASN A 33 1.00 1.62 34.40
CA ASN A 33 -0.37 1.30 34.79
C ASN A 33 -1.42 1.90 33.85
N LEU A 34 -1.27 1.70 32.55
CA LEU A 34 -2.39 1.84 31.62
C LEU A 34 -2.98 0.47 31.32
N ARG A 35 -4.29 0.39 31.57
CA ARG A 35 -5.13 -0.80 31.59
C ARG A 35 -5.08 -1.56 30.28
N GLN A 36 -5.09 -2.89 30.40
CA GLN A 36 -5.36 -3.84 29.33
C GLN A 36 -6.78 -3.61 28.82
N ASP A 37 -6.94 -2.92 27.70
CA ASP A 37 -8.21 -2.87 26.97
C ASP A 37 -7.98 -3.38 25.54
N ALA A 38 -8.81 -4.37 25.18
CA ALA A 38 -8.84 -5.23 23.97
C ALA A 38 -7.81 -6.37 23.91
N GLY A 39 -8.32 -7.60 23.91
CA GLY A 39 -7.56 -8.83 23.70
C GLY A 39 -7.28 -9.10 22.22
N PRO A 40 -6.43 -10.09 21.91
CA PRO A 40 -5.77 -10.29 20.61
C PRO A 40 -6.68 -10.69 19.41
N SER A 41 -8.00 -10.76 19.59
CA SER A 41 -8.99 -11.18 18.59
C SER A 41 -9.83 -10.04 18.01
N ASP A 42 -9.61 -8.79 18.43
CA ASP A 42 -10.59 -7.72 18.25
C ASP A 42 -10.24 -6.70 17.14
N LEU A 43 -9.08 -6.84 16.48
CA LEU A 43 -8.78 -6.06 15.28
C LEU A 43 -9.41 -6.77 14.08
N ALA A 44 -10.43 -6.16 13.49
CA ALA A 44 -11.04 -6.67 12.28
C ALA A 44 -10.03 -6.67 11.13
N ASP A 45 -9.94 -7.79 10.41
CA ASP A 45 -9.12 -7.89 9.21
C ASP A 45 -9.60 -6.90 8.14
N VAL A 46 -8.64 -6.32 7.43
CA VAL A 46 -8.80 -5.39 6.31
C VAL A 46 -7.97 -5.94 5.18
N LEU A 47 -8.55 -6.87 4.43
CA LEU A 47 -7.81 -7.75 3.53
C LEU A 47 -7.46 -7.10 2.18
N MET A 48 -8.07 -5.95 1.86
CA MET A 48 -7.97 -5.29 0.56
C MET A 48 -8.05 -3.76 0.69
N PHE A 49 -7.62 -3.05 -0.36
CA PHE A 49 -7.78 -1.60 -0.45
C PHE A 49 -9.24 -1.17 -0.21
N ARG A 50 -9.44 -0.27 0.76
CA ARG A 50 -10.76 0.19 1.25
C ARG A 50 -11.64 -0.91 1.88
N GLY A 51 -11.03 -1.96 2.41
CA GLY A 51 -11.65 -2.91 3.33
C GLY A 51 -12.39 -4.08 2.69
N ASP A 52 -13.04 -3.87 1.54
CA ASP A 52 -13.80 -4.92 0.84
C ASP A 52 -13.69 -4.80 -0.70
N LEU A 53 -14.18 -5.82 -1.41
CA LEU A 53 -14.24 -5.86 -2.88
C LEU A 53 -15.01 -4.69 -3.51
N ARG A 54 -15.95 -4.10 -2.76
CA ARG A 54 -16.78 -2.97 -3.17
C ARG A 54 -16.13 -1.62 -2.90
N ARG A 55 -14.97 -1.61 -2.23
CA ARG A 55 -14.19 -0.44 -1.84
C ARG A 55 -14.98 0.59 -1.04
N THR A 56 -15.83 0.11 -0.15
CA THR A 56 -16.73 0.98 0.64
C THR A 56 -15.97 1.88 1.62
N GLY A 57 -14.75 1.50 2.02
CA GLY A 57 -13.97 2.22 3.01
C GLY A 57 -14.52 2.07 4.43
N GLN A 58 -15.43 1.11 4.66
CA GLN A 58 -15.97 0.83 5.98
C GLN A 58 -15.03 -0.05 6.80
N MET A 59 -14.79 0.36 8.04
CA MET A 59 -14.01 -0.39 9.02
C MET A 59 -14.96 -0.85 10.14
N PRO A 60 -14.98 -2.14 10.50
CA PRO A 60 -15.75 -2.60 11.65
C PRO A 60 -15.18 -2.02 12.94
N GLY A 61 -16.02 -1.38 13.76
CA GLY A 61 -15.61 -0.92 15.10
C GLY A 61 -16.31 0.36 15.55
N PRO A 62 -16.24 0.69 16.84
CA PRO A 62 -16.77 1.94 17.36
C PRO A 62 -16.02 3.12 16.73
N ALA A 63 -16.75 4.17 16.36
CA ALA A 63 -16.15 5.40 15.88
C ALA A 63 -15.17 5.96 16.92
N VAL A 64 -13.93 6.22 16.50
CA VAL A 64 -12.93 6.84 17.36
C VAL A 64 -13.31 8.31 17.57
N THR A 65 -13.47 8.72 18.82
CA THR A 65 -13.68 10.13 19.16
C THR A 65 -12.33 10.84 19.24
N SER A 66 -12.24 12.07 18.74
CA SER A 66 -10.96 12.79 18.52
C SER A 66 -10.10 12.98 19.78
N SER A 67 -10.65 12.78 20.97
CA SER A 67 -9.94 12.88 22.26
C SER A 67 -9.10 11.66 22.64
N SER A 68 -9.13 10.56 21.87
CA SER A 68 -8.40 9.32 22.20
C SER A 68 -7.32 8.90 21.17
N VAL A 69 -7.13 9.68 20.10
CA VAL A 69 -6.13 9.37 19.07
C VAL A 69 -4.74 9.76 19.57
N ARG A 70 -3.84 8.77 19.62
CA ARG A 70 -2.41 8.96 19.90
C ARG A 70 -1.59 8.03 19.01
N VAL A 71 -0.36 8.43 18.70
CA VAL A 71 0.61 7.55 18.03
C VAL A 71 0.97 6.41 18.99
N LEU A 72 0.78 5.16 18.55
CA LEU A 72 1.19 3.98 19.31
C LEU A 72 2.61 3.54 18.98
N TRP A 73 2.95 3.56 17.68
CA TRP A 73 4.26 3.23 17.14
C TRP A 73 4.44 3.90 15.79
N GLU A 74 5.69 3.98 15.34
CA GLU A 74 6.08 4.47 14.02
C GLU A 74 7.08 3.47 13.42
N PHE A 75 7.06 3.33 12.10
CA PHE A 75 8.00 2.50 11.34
C PHE A 75 8.51 3.33 10.15
N ALA A 76 9.83 3.39 9.98
CA ALA A 76 10.45 4.12 8.89
C ALA A 76 10.75 3.17 7.72
N THR A 77 10.08 3.39 6.59
CA THR A 77 10.42 2.76 5.30
C THR A 77 11.69 3.39 4.72
N GLY A 78 12.25 2.74 3.70
CA GLY A 78 13.42 3.25 2.98
C GLY A 78 13.11 4.44 2.07
N ASP A 79 11.86 4.57 1.61
CA ASP A 79 11.40 5.68 0.78
C ASP A 79 9.90 5.99 0.96
N GLU A 80 9.29 6.80 0.08
CA GLU A 80 7.89 7.20 0.17
C GLU A 80 6.89 6.02 0.19
N VAL A 81 5.76 6.22 0.87
CA VAL A 81 4.67 5.24 0.94
C VAL A 81 3.45 5.79 0.20
N TRP A 82 3.21 5.27 -1.00
CA TRP A 82 2.02 5.56 -1.82
C TRP A 82 0.91 4.53 -1.63
N SER A 83 1.28 3.33 -1.17
CA SER A 83 0.39 2.21 -0.88
C SER A 83 -0.52 2.50 0.33
N SER A 84 -1.65 1.81 0.44
CA SER A 84 -2.43 1.75 1.68
C SER A 84 -2.11 0.47 2.45
N PRO A 85 -2.20 0.47 3.78
CA PRO A 85 -1.93 -0.74 4.56
C PRO A 85 -3.11 -1.71 4.53
N VAL A 86 -2.79 -3.00 4.59
CA VAL A 86 -3.75 -4.12 4.74
C VAL A 86 -3.45 -4.85 6.04
N LEU A 87 -4.48 -5.21 6.80
CA LEU A 87 -4.35 -5.91 8.08
C LEU A 87 -4.93 -7.32 7.95
N SER A 88 -4.10 -8.33 8.20
CA SER A 88 -4.54 -9.72 8.26
C SER A 88 -3.83 -10.45 9.40
N ASN A 89 -4.59 -11.14 10.25
CA ASN A 89 -4.05 -11.97 11.34
C ASN A 89 -3.07 -11.21 12.26
N GLY A 90 -3.38 -9.93 12.54
CA GLY A 90 -2.53 -9.05 13.35
C GLY A 90 -1.21 -8.62 12.69
N THR A 91 -1.07 -8.83 11.39
CA THR A 91 0.06 -8.37 10.57
C THR A 91 -0.41 -7.26 9.63
N LEU A 92 0.30 -6.14 9.63
CA LEU A 92 0.07 -5.02 8.74
C LEU A 92 1.03 -5.12 7.55
N PHE A 93 0.49 -5.18 6.35
CA PHE A 93 1.23 -5.25 5.09
C PHE A 93 1.18 -3.90 4.38
N ILE A 94 2.34 -3.42 3.91
CA ILE A 94 2.45 -2.13 3.22
C ILE A 94 3.57 -2.15 2.19
N GLY A 95 3.30 -1.63 0.99
CA GLY A 95 4.29 -1.42 -0.08
C GLY A 95 4.94 -0.02 0.00
N SER A 96 6.19 0.07 -0.45
CA SER A 96 7.00 1.29 -0.43
C SER A 96 7.67 1.55 -1.78
N ASP A 97 7.99 2.81 -2.05
CA ASP A 97 8.72 3.26 -3.25
C ASP A 97 10.18 2.75 -3.26
N ASP A 98 10.70 2.30 -2.11
CA ASP A 98 11.99 1.58 -2.02
C ASP A 98 11.99 0.17 -2.65
N GLY A 99 10.85 -0.24 -3.23
CA GLY A 99 10.66 -1.54 -3.83
C GLY A 99 10.54 -2.67 -2.81
N ARG A 100 10.10 -2.38 -1.58
CA ARG A 100 9.85 -3.40 -0.55
C ARG A 100 8.40 -3.43 -0.13
N ILE A 101 7.92 -4.64 0.10
CA ILE A 101 6.74 -4.89 0.90
C ILE A 101 7.17 -5.29 2.31
N TYR A 102 6.59 -4.62 3.30
CA TYR A 102 6.84 -4.82 4.72
C TYR A 102 5.67 -5.52 5.37
N ALA A 103 5.95 -6.49 6.23
CA ALA A 103 4.99 -7.10 7.13
C ALA A 103 5.35 -6.74 8.57
N LEU A 104 4.49 -5.95 9.22
CA LEU A 104 4.72 -5.40 10.54
C LEU A 104 3.73 -6.02 11.54
N ASP A 105 4.16 -6.23 12.77
CA ASP A 105 3.25 -6.54 13.87
C ASP A 105 2.36 -5.33 14.13
N ALA A 106 1.05 -5.47 13.94
CA ALA A 106 0.11 -4.34 13.95
C ALA A 106 0.03 -3.62 15.33
N ARG A 107 0.42 -4.29 16.41
CA ARG A 107 0.36 -3.75 17.76
C ARG A 107 1.65 -3.02 18.15
N THR A 108 2.80 -3.51 17.69
CA THR A 108 4.11 -3.02 18.13
C THR A 108 4.86 -2.24 17.07
N GLY A 109 4.47 -2.36 15.79
CA GLY A 109 5.20 -1.82 14.65
C GLY A 109 6.48 -2.59 14.32
N ALA A 110 6.78 -3.69 15.02
CA ALA A 110 7.98 -4.48 14.78
C ALA A 110 7.89 -5.22 13.43
N GLU A 111 8.94 -5.13 12.61
CA GLU A 111 9.02 -5.88 11.36
C GLU A 111 9.04 -7.39 11.64
N ARG A 112 8.10 -8.11 11.03
CA ARG A 112 8.06 -9.58 11.01
C ARG A 112 8.89 -10.12 9.85
N TRP A 113 8.71 -9.54 8.68
CA TRP A 113 9.49 -9.82 7.47
C TRP A 113 9.36 -8.66 6.48
N SER A 114 10.26 -8.63 5.50
CA SER A 114 10.12 -7.79 4.31
C SER A 114 10.63 -8.53 3.06
N PHE A 115 10.09 -8.18 1.90
CA PHE A 115 10.45 -8.77 0.61
C PHE A 115 10.79 -7.66 -0.40
N GLN A 116 11.86 -7.84 -1.17
CA GLN A 116 12.36 -6.89 -2.16
C GLN A 116 11.86 -7.28 -3.56
N THR A 117 11.10 -6.39 -4.20
CA THR A 117 10.74 -6.45 -5.62
C THR A 117 11.83 -5.80 -6.48
N GLY A 118 11.69 -5.91 -7.79
CA GLY A 118 12.64 -5.34 -8.76
C GLY A 118 12.56 -3.82 -8.88
N ASP A 119 11.43 -3.23 -8.52
CA ASP A 119 11.19 -1.78 -8.53
C ASP A 119 10.11 -1.41 -7.48
N SER A 120 9.74 -0.14 -7.48
CA SER A 120 8.79 0.57 -6.63
C SER A 120 7.43 -0.13 -6.48
N ILE A 121 6.86 -0.08 -5.27
CA ILE A 121 5.53 -0.65 -4.99
C ILE A 121 4.53 0.48 -4.71
N PHE A 122 3.78 0.86 -5.74
CA PHE A 122 2.68 1.81 -5.62
C PHE A 122 1.33 1.15 -5.28
N SER A 123 1.20 -0.15 -5.52
CA SER A 123 -0.06 -0.88 -5.34
C SER A 123 -0.36 -1.13 -3.86
N THR A 124 -1.65 -1.15 -3.50
CA THR A 124 -2.09 -1.69 -2.20
C THR A 124 -2.08 -3.21 -2.26
N PRO A 125 -1.45 -3.92 -1.30
CA PRO A 125 -1.46 -5.38 -1.27
C PRO A 125 -2.88 -5.92 -1.03
N ALA A 126 -3.09 -7.20 -1.30
CA ALA A 126 -4.32 -7.93 -0.97
C ALA A 126 -3.98 -9.28 -0.33
N VAL A 127 -4.80 -9.75 0.61
CA VAL A 127 -4.56 -11.01 1.34
C VAL A 127 -5.76 -11.94 1.25
N GLU A 128 -5.53 -13.19 0.84
CA GLU A 128 -6.53 -14.25 0.91
C GLU A 128 -5.82 -15.59 1.16
N GLY A 129 -6.39 -16.44 2.02
CA GLY A 129 -5.95 -17.83 2.17
C GLY A 129 -4.47 -18.02 2.56
N GLY A 130 -3.87 -17.09 3.30
CA GLY A 130 -2.45 -17.16 3.68
C GLY A 130 -1.49 -16.61 2.63
N THR A 131 -1.99 -15.95 1.58
CA THR A 131 -1.19 -15.40 0.48
C THR A 131 -1.34 -13.88 0.42
N VAL A 132 -0.23 -13.16 0.38
CA VAL A 132 -0.16 -11.71 0.14
C VAL A 132 0.16 -11.48 -1.33
N VAL A 133 -0.69 -10.74 -2.03
CA VAL A 133 -0.52 -10.40 -3.45
C VAL A 133 -0.21 -8.91 -3.58
N VAL A 134 0.80 -8.56 -4.36
CA VAL A 134 1.20 -7.17 -4.60
C VAL A 134 1.74 -6.97 -6.01
N GLY A 135 1.45 -5.83 -6.63
CA GLY A 135 1.99 -5.42 -7.93
C GLY A 135 3.15 -4.43 -7.77
N SER A 136 4.16 -4.54 -8.63
CA SER A 136 5.37 -3.70 -8.65
C SER A 136 5.50 -2.95 -9.98
N ASP A 137 6.21 -1.81 -9.98
CA ASP A 137 6.52 -1.07 -11.21
C ASP A 137 7.50 -1.82 -12.13
N ASP A 138 8.19 -2.86 -11.62
CA ASP A 138 9.00 -3.76 -12.45
C ASP A 138 8.19 -4.61 -13.43
N GLY A 139 6.85 -4.53 -13.36
CA GLY A 139 5.92 -5.21 -14.23
C GLY A 139 5.47 -6.58 -13.75
N ASN A 140 5.83 -6.97 -12.53
CA ASN A 140 5.42 -8.24 -11.95
C ASN A 140 4.31 -8.09 -10.90
N VAL A 141 3.49 -9.14 -10.81
CA VAL A 141 2.65 -9.45 -9.66
C VAL A 141 3.37 -10.51 -8.84
N TYR A 142 3.51 -10.27 -7.54
CA TYR A 142 4.14 -11.18 -6.60
C TYR A 142 3.09 -11.76 -5.65
N ALA A 143 3.13 -13.07 -5.44
CA ALA A 143 2.43 -13.73 -4.36
C ALA A 143 3.42 -14.26 -3.34
N LEU A 144 3.23 -13.87 -2.08
CA LEU A 144 4.10 -14.18 -0.96
C LEU A 144 3.33 -14.94 0.11
N ASP A 145 4.01 -15.86 0.80
CA ASP A 145 3.47 -16.46 2.00
C ASP A 145 3.25 -15.39 3.07
N GLU A 146 2.04 -15.29 3.62
CA GLU A 146 1.65 -14.27 4.59
C GLU A 146 2.52 -14.30 5.85
N ARG A 147 2.98 -15.49 6.27
CA ARG A 147 3.67 -15.70 7.54
C ARG A 147 5.18 -15.54 7.40
N GLN A 148 5.74 -15.97 6.29
CA GLN A 148 7.18 -16.05 6.07
C GLN A 148 7.71 -14.98 5.11
N GLY A 149 6.86 -14.36 4.30
CA GLY A 149 7.27 -13.43 3.25
C GLY A 149 8.04 -14.09 2.11
N THR A 150 7.95 -15.42 1.99
CA THR A 150 8.62 -16.18 0.94
C THR A 150 7.84 -16.09 -0.36
N LEU A 151 8.55 -15.94 -1.48
CA LEU A 151 7.93 -15.93 -2.80
C LEU A 151 7.29 -17.30 -3.10
N LEU A 152 5.98 -17.30 -3.38
CA LEU A 152 5.22 -18.46 -3.82
C LEU A 152 5.27 -18.55 -5.36
N TRP A 153 4.91 -17.45 -6.02
CA TRP A 153 4.98 -17.30 -7.47
C TRP A 153 5.08 -15.83 -7.87
N GLN A 154 5.49 -15.59 -9.11
CA GLN A 154 5.45 -14.28 -9.75
C GLN A 154 4.85 -14.39 -11.15
N PHE A 155 4.17 -13.34 -11.60
CA PHE A 155 3.57 -13.25 -12.93
C PHE A 155 4.01 -11.96 -13.62
N ASP A 156 4.63 -12.09 -14.79
CA ASP A 156 5.06 -10.95 -15.62
C ASP A 156 3.87 -10.41 -16.42
N THR A 157 3.48 -9.17 -16.14
CA THR A 157 2.41 -8.48 -16.86
C THR A 157 2.92 -7.73 -18.09
N GLY A 158 4.23 -7.59 -18.26
CA GLY A 158 4.88 -6.91 -19.39
C GLY A 158 5.03 -5.39 -19.24
N ALA A 159 4.46 -4.78 -18.20
CA ALA A 159 4.65 -3.37 -17.83
C ALA A 159 4.24 -3.13 -16.37
N GLY A 160 4.66 -2.00 -15.77
CA GLY A 160 4.42 -1.69 -14.36
C GLY A 160 3.00 -1.94 -13.85
N VAL A 161 2.88 -2.36 -12.60
CA VAL A 161 1.60 -2.73 -11.97
C VAL A 161 1.26 -1.74 -10.86
N TRP A 162 0.58 -0.65 -11.24
CA TRP A 162 0.24 0.43 -10.31
C TRP A 162 -1.13 0.21 -9.64
N SER A 163 -1.97 -0.64 -10.24
CA SER A 163 -3.30 -0.92 -9.72
C SER A 163 -3.23 -1.83 -8.48
N SER A 164 -4.15 -1.64 -7.53
CA SER A 164 -4.25 -2.55 -6.38
C SER A 164 -5.01 -3.81 -6.76
N ALA A 165 -4.50 -4.97 -6.35
CA ALA A 165 -5.15 -6.27 -6.57
C ALA A 165 -6.53 -6.33 -5.89
N ALA A 166 -7.46 -7.05 -6.50
CA ALA A 166 -8.68 -7.52 -5.86
C ALA A 166 -8.73 -9.05 -5.94
N ILE A 167 -9.09 -9.71 -4.85
CA ILE A 167 -9.13 -11.18 -4.79
C ILE A 167 -10.56 -11.63 -4.49
N GLU A 168 -11.14 -12.46 -5.34
CA GLU A 168 -12.43 -13.08 -5.07
C GLU A 168 -12.31 -14.60 -5.26
N THR A 169 -12.49 -15.35 -4.18
CA THR A 169 -12.61 -16.82 -4.21
C THR A 169 -11.45 -17.48 -4.96
N GLY A 170 -10.22 -17.08 -4.64
CA GLY A 170 -9.00 -17.62 -5.25
C GLY A 170 -8.66 -17.07 -6.64
N THR A 171 -9.35 -16.01 -7.10
CA THR A 171 -9.02 -15.33 -8.36
C THR A 171 -8.58 -13.90 -8.09
N ILE A 172 -7.42 -13.53 -8.61
CA ILE A 172 -6.84 -12.18 -8.52
C ILE A 172 -7.21 -11.41 -9.77
N PHE A 173 -7.73 -10.20 -9.62
CA PHE A 173 -7.95 -9.25 -10.71
C PHE A 173 -7.03 -8.05 -10.55
N ILE A 174 -6.25 -7.75 -11.60
CA ILE A 174 -5.25 -6.69 -11.55
C ILE A 174 -5.01 -6.04 -12.91
N GLY A 175 -4.95 -4.72 -12.92
CA GLY A 175 -4.65 -3.91 -14.10
C GLY A 175 -3.17 -3.56 -14.22
N SER A 176 -2.67 -3.47 -15.44
CA SER A 176 -1.28 -3.13 -15.74
C SER A 176 -1.18 -1.89 -16.65
N GLU A 177 0.00 -1.28 -16.63
CA GLU A 177 0.39 -0.13 -17.45
C GLU A 177 0.46 -0.43 -18.95
N ASN A 178 0.40 -1.70 -19.36
CA ASN A 178 0.29 -2.08 -20.77
C ASN A 178 -1.17 -2.03 -21.29
N GLY A 179 -2.13 -1.60 -20.46
CA GLY A 179 -3.53 -1.54 -20.84
C GLY A 179 -4.27 -2.86 -20.73
N THR A 180 -3.78 -3.79 -19.91
CA THR A 180 -4.44 -5.08 -19.68
C THR A 180 -5.09 -5.14 -18.30
N LEU A 181 -6.23 -5.84 -18.22
CA LEU A 181 -6.81 -6.35 -16.98
C LEU A 181 -6.67 -7.88 -17.01
N SER A 182 -5.97 -8.43 -16.03
CA SER A 182 -5.67 -9.86 -15.96
C SER A 182 -6.40 -10.50 -14.79
N ALA A 183 -6.90 -11.72 -14.99
CA ALA A 183 -7.32 -12.61 -13.92
C ALA A 183 -6.31 -13.74 -13.73
N LEU A 184 -5.79 -13.90 -12.51
CA LEU A 184 -4.80 -14.91 -12.15
C LEU A 184 -5.37 -15.85 -11.10
N ASN A 185 -4.98 -17.13 -11.15
CA ASN A 185 -5.25 -18.06 -10.07
C ASN A 185 -4.37 -17.72 -8.85
N LEU A 186 -4.98 -17.54 -7.68
CA LEU A 186 -4.26 -17.18 -6.44
C LEU A 186 -3.20 -18.22 -6.03
N THR A 187 -3.48 -19.50 -6.25
CA THR A 187 -2.60 -20.58 -5.79
C THR A 187 -1.44 -20.82 -6.75
N SER A 188 -1.69 -20.84 -8.05
CA SER A 188 -0.66 -21.16 -9.05
C SER A 188 -0.02 -19.95 -9.72
N GLY A 189 -0.68 -18.80 -9.71
CA GLY A 189 -0.28 -17.63 -10.52
C GLY A 189 -0.64 -17.77 -12.01
N ASP A 190 -1.35 -18.83 -12.40
CA ASP A 190 -1.72 -19.06 -13.79
C ASP A 190 -2.69 -18.00 -14.29
N LEU A 191 -2.46 -17.49 -15.50
CA LEU A 191 -3.39 -16.61 -16.19
C LEU A 191 -4.68 -17.37 -16.54
N LEU A 192 -5.80 -16.91 -16.01
CA LEU A 192 -7.14 -17.43 -16.32
C LEU A 192 -7.70 -16.75 -17.57
N TRP A 193 -7.63 -15.43 -17.61
CA TRP A 193 -8.00 -14.62 -18.77
C TRP A 193 -7.30 -13.27 -18.75
N LEU A 194 -7.26 -12.62 -19.92
CA LEU A 194 -6.73 -11.28 -20.10
C LEU A 194 -7.70 -10.48 -20.98
N ALA A 195 -8.06 -9.28 -20.53
CA ALA A 195 -8.86 -8.32 -21.27
C ALA A 195 -7.98 -7.11 -21.65
N GLU A 196 -7.99 -6.75 -22.93
CA GLU A 196 -7.24 -5.60 -23.45
C GLU A 196 -8.10 -4.34 -23.45
N THR A 197 -7.51 -3.23 -23.02
CA THR A 197 -8.06 -1.87 -23.11
C THR A 197 -7.16 -1.02 -24.02
N GLU A 198 -7.65 0.15 -24.43
CA GLU A 198 -6.92 0.98 -25.41
C GLU A 198 -5.77 1.80 -24.79
N ASP A 199 -5.66 1.84 -23.45
CA ASP A 199 -4.58 2.49 -22.69
C ASP A 199 -4.50 1.93 -21.25
N ARG A 200 -3.50 2.32 -20.47
CA ARG A 200 -3.19 1.92 -19.08
C ARG A 200 -4.42 1.70 -18.18
N VAL A 201 -4.45 0.56 -17.48
CA VAL A 201 -5.44 0.27 -16.44
C VAL A 201 -4.83 0.57 -15.06
N ARG A 202 -4.86 1.85 -14.66
CA ARG A 202 -4.32 2.30 -13.37
C ARG A 202 -5.31 2.19 -12.21
N SER A 203 -6.61 2.17 -12.51
CA SER A 203 -7.59 2.06 -11.45
C SER A 203 -7.55 0.64 -10.87
N SER A 204 -7.55 0.51 -9.55
CA SER A 204 -7.73 -0.77 -8.90
C SER A 204 -9.08 -1.41 -9.32
N ALA A 205 -9.14 -2.74 -9.51
CA ALA A 205 -10.33 -3.45 -10.02
C ALA A 205 -11.39 -3.75 -8.93
N THR A 206 -12.66 -3.40 -9.09
CA THR A 206 -13.74 -3.73 -8.12
C THR A 206 -14.57 -4.88 -8.64
N VAL A 207 -14.93 -5.84 -7.79
CA VAL A 207 -15.75 -6.99 -8.19
C VAL A 207 -17.14 -6.91 -7.57
N ALA A 208 -18.18 -6.98 -8.39
CA ALA A 208 -19.56 -7.00 -7.93
C ALA A 208 -20.48 -7.65 -8.97
N GLY A 209 -21.39 -8.51 -8.51
CA GLY A 209 -22.45 -9.08 -9.37
C GLY A 209 -21.92 -9.90 -10.55
N GLY A 210 -20.77 -10.58 -10.39
CA GLY A 210 -20.13 -11.36 -11.46
C GLY A 210 -19.35 -10.53 -12.47
N ALA A 211 -19.16 -9.23 -12.24
CA ALA A 211 -18.38 -8.34 -13.09
C ALA A 211 -17.23 -7.68 -12.32
N VAL A 212 -16.12 -7.48 -13.04
CA VAL A 212 -14.94 -6.74 -12.63
C VAL A 212 -14.98 -5.36 -13.30
N PHE A 213 -14.90 -4.32 -12.49
CA PHE A 213 -14.93 -2.93 -12.93
C PHE A 213 -13.55 -2.32 -12.83
N ALA A 214 -13.05 -1.79 -13.94
CA ALA A 214 -11.77 -1.10 -14.01
C ALA A 214 -11.86 0.10 -14.96
N GLY A 215 -11.38 1.26 -14.48
CA GLY A 215 -11.10 2.44 -15.29
C GLY A 215 -9.76 2.34 -16.02
N SER A 216 -9.76 2.79 -17.27
CA SER A 216 -8.57 2.95 -18.09
C SER A 216 -8.29 4.43 -18.35
N ASN A 217 -7.02 4.74 -18.62
CA ASN A 217 -6.58 6.07 -19.03
C ASN A 217 -7.11 6.47 -20.42
N ASP A 218 -7.65 5.52 -21.19
CA ASP A 218 -8.32 5.76 -22.48
C ASP A 218 -9.63 6.57 -22.33
N GLY A 219 -10.01 6.85 -21.10
CA GLY A 219 -11.18 7.62 -20.73
C GLY A 219 -12.44 6.79 -20.57
N HIS A 220 -12.32 5.48 -20.35
CA HIS A 220 -13.45 4.59 -20.16
C HIS A 220 -13.43 3.85 -18.83
N LEU A 221 -14.63 3.55 -18.35
CA LEU A 221 -14.89 2.52 -17.34
C LEU A 221 -15.29 1.23 -18.06
N TYR A 222 -14.59 0.15 -17.76
CA TYR A 222 -14.86 -1.19 -18.25
C TYR A 222 -15.60 -2.00 -17.20
N ALA A 223 -16.59 -2.78 -17.65
CA ALA A 223 -17.16 -3.88 -16.89
C ALA A 223 -16.86 -5.18 -17.65
N VAL A 224 -16.11 -6.06 -17.01
CA VAL A 224 -15.60 -7.31 -17.58
C VAL A 224 -16.20 -8.48 -16.82
N ALA A 225 -16.69 -9.51 -17.51
CA ALA A 225 -17.22 -10.70 -16.84
C ALA A 225 -16.12 -11.39 -16.03
N ALA A 226 -16.33 -11.60 -14.73
CA ALA A 226 -15.30 -12.10 -13.83
C ALA A 226 -14.84 -13.53 -14.18
N GLU A 227 -15.74 -14.34 -14.74
CA GLU A 227 -15.45 -15.73 -15.08
C GLU A 227 -14.72 -15.88 -16.41
N THR A 228 -15.00 -15.03 -17.40
CA THR A 228 -14.55 -15.23 -18.79
C THR A 228 -13.57 -14.18 -19.29
N GLY A 229 -13.54 -12.99 -18.68
CA GLY A 229 -12.79 -11.85 -19.21
C GLY A 229 -13.50 -11.12 -20.35
N ASP A 230 -14.74 -11.46 -20.68
CA ASP A 230 -15.49 -10.79 -21.75
C ASP A 230 -15.88 -9.37 -21.35
N ILE A 231 -15.55 -8.38 -22.18
CA ILE A 231 -15.95 -6.99 -21.95
C ILE A 231 -17.45 -6.85 -22.20
N ALA A 232 -18.23 -6.73 -21.13
CA ALA A 232 -19.68 -6.59 -21.19
C ALA A 232 -20.09 -5.14 -21.49
N VAL A 233 -19.38 -4.17 -20.89
CA VAL A 233 -19.70 -2.74 -21.06
C VAL A 233 -18.41 -1.92 -21.10
N ARG A 234 -18.40 -0.90 -21.98
CA ARG A 234 -17.41 0.18 -22.00
C ARG A 234 -18.14 1.52 -21.96
N ILE A 235 -17.93 2.31 -20.91
CA ILE A 235 -18.62 3.58 -20.67
C ILE A 235 -17.64 4.74 -20.84
N PRO A 236 -17.87 5.69 -21.77
CA PRO A 236 -17.02 6.87 -21.91
C PRO A 236 -17.22 7.82 -20.73
N THR A 237 -16.13 8.35 -20.19
CA THR A 237 -16.13 9.23 -19.01
C THR A 237 -15.67 10.67 -19.31
N GLY A 238 -15.20 10.93 -20.55
CA GLY A 238 -14.77 12.25 -20.99
C GLY A 238 -13.32 12.63 -20.64
N GLY A 239 -12.55 11.71 -20.05
CA GLY A 239 -11.12 11.87 -19.74
C GLY A 239 -10.58 10.68 -18.94
N SER A 240 -9.26 10.56 -18.77
CA SER A 240 -8.63 9.39 -18.13
C SER A 240 -9.19 9.06 -16.74
N VAL A 241 -9.48 7.78 -16.49
CA VAL A 241 -9.95 7.30 -15.18
C VAL A 241 -8.78 6.73 -14.38
N ARG A 242 -8.29 7.50 -13.41
CA ARG A 242 -7.22 7.08 -12.49
C ARG A 242 -7.71 6.68 -11.10
N SER A 243 -8.97 6.98 -10.78
CA SER A 243 -9.60 6.68 -9.49
C SER A 243 -10.28 5.32 -9.50
N SER A 244 -10.07 4.52 -8.45
CA SER A 244 -10.77 3.24 -8.27
C SER A 244 -12.28 3.46 -8.11
N ALA A 245 -13.10 2.72 -8.85
CA ALA A 245 -14.54 2.71 -8.66
C ALA A 245 -14.90 2.11 -7.28
N ALA A 246 -15.96 2.62 -6.65
CA ALA A 246 -16.60 2.04 -5.48
C ALA A 246 -18.10 1.90 -5.78
N ILE A 247 -18.72 0.82 -5.33
CA ILE A 247 -20.12 0.50 -5.63
C ILE A 247 -20.92 0.49 -4.32
N GLU A 248 -21.91 1.36 -4.24
CA GLU A 248 -22.93 1.38 -3.17
C GLU A 248 -24.15 0.56 -3.62
N SER A 249 -24.73 -0.23 -2.71
CA SER A 249 -25.94 -1.03 -2.95
C SER A 249 -27.21 -0.32 -2.49
#